data_AF-A0A1I7ZZ60-F1
#
_entry.id   AF-A0A1I7ZZ60-F1
#
_cell.length_a   1.000
_cell.length_b   1.000
_cell.length_c   1.000
_cell.angle_alpha   90.00
_cell.angle_beta   90.00
_cell.angle_gamma   90.00
#
_symmetry.space_group_name_H-M   'P 1'
#
loop_
_entity.id
_entity.type
_entity.pdbx_description
1 polymer ?
#
loop_
_entity_poly.entity_id
_entity_poly.type
_entity_poly.pdbx_seq_one_letter_code
_entity_poly.pdbx_strand_id
1 'polypeptide(L)'
;MAAPVLVDPETGKPDELWREKYAKQRVCTPVDHPVKKGEPIHEEKVRFVCIADTHEKLESILGRIPDGDVLVHCGDFTNFGDREEIERFNESLELNSLASRIYEGNCPTATRS
;
A
#
# COMPACT_ATOMS: atom_id res chain seq x y z
N MET A 1 22.95 9.85 -16.45
CA MET A 1 22.54 10.82 -15.42
C MET A 1 21.02 10.93 -15.47
N ALA A 2 20.32 10.80 -14.35
CA ALA A 2 18.87 10.95 -14.32
C ALA A 2 18.50 12.41 -14.62
N ALA A 3 17.43 12.63 -15.39
CA ALA A 3 16.90 13.97 -15.58
C ALA A 3 16.44 14.55 -14.24
N PRO A 4 16.63 15.86 -13.98
CA PRO A 4 16.17 16.47 -12.75
C PRO A 4 14.64 16.42 -12.69
N VAL A 5 14.10 15.92 -11.57
CA VAL A 5 12.67 16.00 -11.28
C VAL A 5 12.38 17.39 -10.74
N LEU A 6 11.72 18.22 -11.55
CA LEU A 6 11.31 19.57 -11.17
C LEU A 6 9.92 19.52 -10.54
N VAL A 7 9.67 20.40 -9.57
CA VAL A 7 8.34 20.58 -8.99
C VAL A 7 7.42 21.16 -10.06
N ASP A 8 6.26 20.54 -10.26
CA ASP A 8 5.26 21.05 -11.20
C ASP A 8 4.77 22.43 -10.71
N PRO A 9 4.77 23.48 -11.55
CA PRO A 9 4.30 24.82 -11.17
C PRO A 9 2.88 24.84 -10.57
N GLU A 10 2.05 23.85 -10.92
CA GLU A 10 0.67 23.73 -10.46
C GLU A 10 0.52 22.78 -9.25
N THR A 11 1.62 22.44 -8.57
CA THR A 11 1.63 21.53 -7.39
C THR A 11 0.61 21.93 -6.30
N GLY A 12 0.32 23.23 -6.15
CA GLY A 12 -0.66 23.74 -5.19
C GLY A 12 -2.13 23.53 -5.59
N LYS A 13 -2.40 22.98 -6.77
CA LYS A 13 -3.74 22.82 -7.33
C LYS A 13 -3.96 21.41 -7.91
N PRO A 14 -3.91 20.37 -7.07
CA PRO A 14 -3.91 18.99 -7.52
C PRO A 14 -5.15 18.62 -8.35
N ASP A 15 -6.33 19.15 -8.00
CA ASP A 15 -7.58 18.85 -8.71
C ASP A 15 -7.61 19.44 -10.14
N GLU A 16 -7.15 20.69 -10.29
CA GLU A 16 -7.03 21.34 -11.60
C GLU A 16 -6.02 20.59 -12.46
N LEU A 17 -4.85 20.29 -11.89
CA LEU A 17 -3.77 19.56 -12.54
C LEU A 17 -4.20 18.16 -12.98
N TRP A 18 -4.95 17.44 -12.14
CA TRP A 18 -5.53 16.14 -12.50
C TRP A 18 -6.50 16.26 -13.68
N ARG A 19 -7.51 17.13 -13.56
CA ARG A 19 -8.58 17.28 -14.55
C ARG A 19 -8.05 17.75 -15.90
N GLU A 20 -7.12 18.70 -15.90
CA GLU A 20 -6.75 19.42 -17.12
C GLU A 20 -5.61 18.76 -17.88
N LYS A 21 -4.74 18.02 -17.19
CA LYS A 21 -3.52 17.42 -17.73
C LYS A 21 -3.50 15.91 -17.59
N TYR A 22 -3.49 15.39 -16.36
CA TYR A 22 -3.24 13.95 -16.13
C TYR A 22 -4.38 13.05 -16.60
N ALA A 23 -5.64 13.41 -16.31
CA ALA A 23 -6.79 12.61 -16.72
C ALA A 23 -6.93 12.47 -18.24
N LYS A 24 -6.40 13.45 -19.00
CA LYS A 24 -6.43 13.44 -20.47
C LYS A 24 -5.27 12.64 -21.08
N GLN A 25 -4.14 12.56 -20.38
CA GLN A 25 -2.92 11.90 -20.86
C GLN A 25 -2.79 10.46 -20.39
N ARG A 26 -3.34 10.13 -19.22
CA ARG A 26 -3.24 8.79 -18.65
C ARG A 26 -4.33 7.90 -19.22
N VAL A 27 -3.91 6.76 -19.78
CA VAL A 27 -4.82 5.67 -20.13
C VAL A 27 -5.09 4.88 -18.84
N CYS A 28 -6.33 4.97 -18.33
CA CYS A 28 -6.81 4.08 -17.28
C CYS A 28 -7.72 3.04 -17.93
N THR A 29 -7.18 1.87 -18.23
CA THR A 29 -7.98 0.74 -18.71
C THR A 29 -8.44 -0.10 -17.52
N PRO A 30 -9.70 -0.56 -17.50
CA PRO A 30 -10.13 -1.60 -16.58
C PRO A 30 -9.18 -2.81 -16.66
N VAL A 31 -8.89 -3.44 -15.52
CA VAL A 31 -8.13 -4.68 -15.52
C VAL A 31 -9.06 -5.79 -15.99
N ASP A 32 -8.84 -6.29 -17.21
CA ASP A 32 -9.70 -7.31 -17.79
C ASP A 32 -9.66 -8.63 -17.01
N HIS A 33 -8.56 -8.93 -16.30
CA HIS A 33 -8.30 -10.23 -15.67
C HIS A 33 -7.81 -10.04 -14.22
N PRO A 34 -8.71 -9.76 -13.26
CA PRO A 34 -8.33 -9.79 -11.86
C PRO A 34 -7.89 -11.21 -11.46
N VAL A 35 -6.70 -11.33 -10.87
CA VAL A 35 -6.19 -12.61 -10.36
C VAL A 35 -7.18 -13.14 -9.32
N LYS A 36 -7.65 -14.38 -9.50
CA LYS A 36 -8.58 -14.99 -8.55
C LYS A 36 -7.84 -15.40 -7.29
N LYS A 37 -8.50 -15.27 -6.15
CA LYS A 37 -7.97 -15.76 -4.87
C LYS A 37 -7.73 -17.29 -4.96
N GLY A 38 -6.48 -17.72 -4.76
CA GLY A 38 -6.07 -19.12 -4.83
C GLY A 38 -5.56 -19.58 -6.19
N GLU A 39 -5.46 -18.69 -7.19
CA GLU A 39 -4.79 -19.02 -8.45
C GLU A 39 -3.30 -19.31 -8.18
N PRO A 40 -2.73 -20.42 -8.68
CA PRO A 40 -1.35 -20.78 -8.38
C PRO A 40 -0.38 -19.70 -8.85
N ILE A 41 0.70 -19.51 -8.09
CA ILE A 41 1.81 -18.64 -8.49
C ILE A 41 2.56 -19.37 -9.60
N HIS A 42 2.76 -18.70 -10.73
CA HIS A 42 3.54 -19.26 -11.83
C HIS A 42 5.01 -19.37 -11.41
N GLU A 43 5.66 -20.51 -11.63
CA GLU A 43 6.99 -20.82 -11.11
C GLU A 43 8.07 -19.78 -11.48
N GLU A 44 7.95 -19.15 -12.66
CA GLU A 44 8.88 -18.10 -13.12
C GLU A 44 8.42 -16.66 -12.82
N LYS A 45 7.45 -16.47 -11.93
CA LYS A 45 6.91 -15.14 -11.59
C LYS A 45 6.89 -14.92 -10.08
N VAL A 46 7.07 -13.66 -9.69
CA VAL A 46 6.89 -13.20 -8.31
C VAL A 46 5.52 -12.54 -8.19
N ARG A 47 4.73 -12.96 -7.20
CA ARG A 47 3.45 -12.35 -6.84
C ARG A 47 3.63 -11.40 -5.68
N PHE A 48 3.45 -10.12 -5.97
CA PHE A 48 3.34 -9.08 -4.97
C PHE A 48 1.90 -8.99 -4.47
N VAL A 49 1.72 -8.91 -3.15
CA VAL A 49 0.44 -8.66 -2.50
C VAL A 49 0.51 -7.28 -1.88
N CYS A 50 -0.26 -6.32 -2.41
CA CYS A 50 -0.22 -4.94 -1.93
C CYS A 50 -1.45 -4.64 -1.09
N ILE A 51 -1.24 -4.16 0.13
CA ILE A 51 -2.27 -3.67 1.06
C ILE A 51 -1.87 -2.30 1.60
N ALA A 52 -2.81 -1.56 2.17
CA ALA A 52 -2.58 -0.24 2.76
C ALA A 52 -3.67 0.04 3.81
N ASP A 53 -3.48 1.10 4.61
CA ASP A 53 -4.53 1.71 5.45
C ASP A 53 -5.24 0.69 6.37
N THR A 54 -4.48 -0.21 6.99
CA THR A 54 -5.06 -1.26 7.83
C THR A 54 -5.50 -0.74 9.19
N HIS A 55 -4.92 0.35 9.72
CA HIS A 55 -5.40 0.99 10.96
C HIS A 55 -5.62 0.01 12.12
N GLU A 56 -4.60 -0.79 12.44
CA GLU A 56 -4.59 -1.92 13.41
C GLU A 56 -5.49 -3.11 13.08
N LYS A 57 -6.15 -3.14 11.91
CA LYS A 57 -7.12 -4.19 11.54
C LYS A 57 -6.52 -5.31 10.71
N LEU A 58 -5.18 -5.46 10.69
CA LEU A 58 -4.51 -6.50 9.91
C LEU A 58 -5.09 -7.89 10.21
N GLU A 59 -5.26 -8.24 11.49
CA GLU A 59 -5.82 -9.52 11.91
C GLU A 59 -7.19 -9.83 11.27
N SER A 60 -8.04 -8.81 11.11
CA SER A 60 -9.39 -8.96 10.56
C SER A 60 -9.40 -9.25 9.05
N ILE A 61 -8.31 -8.92 8.35
CA ILE A 61 -8.18 -9.08 6.90
C ILE A 61 -7.24 -10.21 6.51
N LEU A 62 -6.46 -10.81 7.43
CA LEU A 62 -5.52 -11.89 7.13
C LEU A 62 -6.16 -13.00 6.28
N GLY A 63 -7.35 -13.47 6.66
CA GLY A 63 -8.06 -14.50 5.92
C GLY A 63 -8.52 -14.08 4.51
N ARG A 64 -8.44 -12.80 4.15
CA ARG A 64 -8.75 -12.24 2.83
C ARG A 64 -7.50 -11.99 1.99
N ILE A 65 -6.32 -11.88 2.61
CA ILE A 65 -5.04 -11.69 1.93
C ILE A 65 -4.75 -12.97 1.12
N PRO A 66 -4.52 -12.88 -0.20
CA PRO A 66 -4.15 -14.05 -1.01
C PRO A 66 -2.68 -14.42 -0.80
N ASP A 67 -2.34 -15.67 -1.11
CA ASP A 67 -0.95 -16.12 -1.12
C ASP A 67 -0.12 -15.34 -2.14
N GLY A 68 1.11 -15.01 -1.75
CA GLY A 68 2.10 -14.35 -2.59
C GLY A 68 3.50 -14.46 -2.00
N ASP A 69 4.48 -14.07 -2.79
CA ASP A 69 5.89 -14.17 -2.42
C ASP A 69 6.36 -12.95 -1.61
N VAL A 70 5.75 -11.79 -1.86
CA VAL A 70 6.11 -10.52 -1.22
C VAL A 70 4.86 -9.74 -0.86
N LEU A 71 4.65 -9.50 0.43
CA LEU A 71 3.66 -8.55 0.93
C LEU A 71 4.24 -7.13 0.90
N VAL A 72 3.50 -6.18 0.37
CA VAL A 72 3.84 -4.75 0.41
C VAL A 72 2.74 -4.02 1.16
N HIS A 73 3.07 -3.41 2.30
CA HIS A 73 2.15 -2.56 3.04
C HIS A 73 2.48 -1.09 2.77
N CYS A 74 1.56 -0.35 2.14
CA CYS A 74 1.78 1.02 1.65
C CYS A 74 1.40 2.11 2.68
N GLY A 75 1.74 1.93 3.95
CA GLY A 75 1.47 2.92 4.99
C GLY A 75 0.19 2.69 5.80
N ASP A 76 0.03 3.47 6.88
CA ASP A 76 -1.14 3.54 7.75
C ASP A 76 -1.58 2.18 8.34
N PHE A 77 -0.61 1.42 8.89
CA PHE A 77 -0.92 0.21 9.65
C PHE A 77 -1.27 0.48 11.13
N THR A 78 -0.95 1.67 11.63
CA THR A 78 -1.26 2.16 12.98
C THR A 78 -2.48 3.09 12.97
N ASN A 79 -3.06 3.35 14.14
CA ASN A 79 -4.10 4.37 14.30
C ASN A 79 -3.52 5.71 14.79
N PHE A 80 -2.51 5.63 15.65
CA PHE A 80 -1.89 6.81 16.25
C PHE A 80 -0.36 6.80 16.16
N GLY A 81 0.23 5.65 15.83
CA GLY A 81 1.68 5.48 15.75
C GLY A 81 2.31 5.10 17.09
N ASP A 82 1.52 4.57 18.03
CA ASP A 82 2.02 4.17 19.33
C ASP A 82 2.90 2.92 19.22
N ARG A 83 3.90 2.82 20.10
CA ARG A 83 4.86 1.69 20.12
C ARG A 83 4.15 0.33 20.20
N GLU A 84 3.08 0.25 20.98
CA GLU A 84 2.27 -0.98 21.14
C GLU A 84 1.60 -1.38 19.82
N GLU A 85 1.12 -0.43 19.02
CA GLU A 85 0.49 -0.69 17.71
C GLU A 85 1.52 -1.24 16.72
N ILE A 86 2.76 -0.72 16.76
CA ILE A 86 3.88 -1.17 15.94
C ILE A 86 4.30 -2.59 16.34
N GLU A 87 4.44 -2.86 17.65
CA GLU A 87 4.78 -4.18 18.17
C GLU A 87 3.72 -5.21 17.77
N ARG A 88 2.44 -4.90 17.96
CA ARG A 88 1.33 -5.78 17.56
C ARG A 88 1.29 -6.06 16.06
N PHE A 89 1.57 -5.04 15.24
CA PHE A 89 1.63 -5.21 13.79
C PHE A 89 2.77 -6.15 13.39
N ASN A 90 3.96 -5.99 13.96
CA ASN A 90 5.11 -6.87 13.70
C ASN A 90 4.83 -8.31 14.15
N GLU A 91 4.28 -8.50 15.35
CA GLU A 91 3.88 -9.82 15.85
C GLU A 91 2.88 -10.50 14.90
N SER A 92 1.91 -9.73 14.40
CA SER A 92 0.93 -10.23 13.43
C SER A 92 1.58 -10.67 12.12
N LEU A 93 2.62 -9.98 11.64
CA LEU A 93 3.33 -10.37 10.42
C LEU A 93 4.17 -11.64 10.61
N GLU A 94 4.87 -11.74 11.75
CA GLU A 94 5.71 -12.90 12.09
C GLU A 94 4.88 -14.18 12.24
N LEU A 95 3.76 -14.11 12.97
CA LEU A 95 2.85 -15.24 13.18
C LEU A 95 2.26 -15.79 11.88
N ASN A 96 2.15 -14.95 10.85
CA ASN A 96 1.58 -15.32 9.56
C ASN A 96 2.64 -15.59 8.48
N SER A 97 3.94 -15.60 8.84
CA SER A 97 5.07 -15.85 7.94
C SER A 97 5.04 -14.97 6.67
N LEU A 98 4.56 -13.74 6.79
CA LEU A 98 4.39 -12.85 5.64
C LEU A 98 5.70 -12.12 5.36
N ALA A 99 6.46 -12.59 4.37
CA ALA A 99 7.63 -11.87 3.87
C ALA A 99 7.20 -10.49 3.35
N SER A 100 7.60 -9.41 4.03
CA SER A 100 7.00 -8.10 3.83
C SER A 100 8.00 -6.96 3.62
N ARG A 101 7.58 -5.98 2.81
CA ARG A 101 8.23 -4.67 2.68
C ARG A 101 7.21 -3.60 3.09
N ILE A 102 7.49 -2.94 4.21
CA ILE A 102 6.58 -1.96 4.82
C ILE A 102 7.09 -0.55 4.51
N TYR A 103 6.18 0.31 4.06
CA TYR A 103 6.38 1.75 4.01
C TYR A 103 5.46 2.39 5.05
N GLU A 104 5.94 3.38 5.78
CA GLU A 104 5.12 4.13 6.73
C GLU A 104 4.48 5.32 6.02
N GLY A 105 3.16 5.44 6.18
CA GLY A 105 2.36 6.57 5.71
C GLY A 105 2.17 7.57 6.83
N ASN A 106 1.72 8.78 6.49
CA ASN A 106 1.52 9.83 7.47
C ASN A 106 0.22 9.57 8.24
N CYS A 107 0.27 8.69 9.25
CA CYS A 107 -0.79 8.59 10.24
C CYS A 107 -0.72 9.86 11.09
N PRO A 108 -1.75 10.73 11.13
CA PRO A 108 -1.70 11.93 11.95
C PRO A 108 -1.48 11.48 13.39
N THR A 109 -0.28 11.73 13.93
CA THR A 109 0.01 11.57 15.34
C THR A 109 -1.00 12.44 16.07
N ALA A 110 -2.12 11.86 16.49
CA ALA A 110 -3.02 12.51 17.41
C ALA A 110 -2.21 12.54 18.71
N THR A 111 -1.48 13.63 18.94
CA THR A 111 -1.03 13.99 20.27
C THR A 111 -2.26 13.89 21.15
N ARG A 112 -2.34 12.82 21.96
CA ARG A 112 -3.33 12.70 23.02
C ARG A 112 -3.17 13.96 23.86
N SER A 113 -4.18 14.82 23.80
CA SER A 113 -4.33 16.00 24.68
C SER A 113 -4.38 15.57 26.14
#